data_AF-A0A2R5GN17-F1
#
_entry.id   AF-A0A2R5GN17-F1
#
_cell.length_a   1.000
_cell.length_b   1.000
_cell.length_c   1.000
_cell.angle_alpha   90.00
_cell.angle_beta   90.00
_cell.angle_gamma   90.00
#
_symmetry.space_group_name_H-M   'P 1'
#
loop_
_entity.id
_entity.type
_entity.pdbx_description
1 polymer ?
#
loop_
_entity_poly.entity_id
_entity_poly.type
_entity_poly.pdbx_seq_one_letter_code
_entity_poly.pdbx_strand_id
1 'polypeptide(L)'
;MLKYMHELGVLVHLTTGQNDALRQIVVIRPQWLLDTLSRVICDPDVGHIREHKKKLLYQTNTNNDDPKDGNGGELPVGLEDALNEWANRGVASRDLLEWLWQREPIDYLTALMNSMLLACPSPWIGYGDKEGALLIPSLLRGVDDATREKALRGLGDQRASAYIEFAILPQGVFQRLIASVVQSLPVSIAVGRHGVFSDFASMEFDGVGVVLETSGNRVMLYFERPANRSLTSHVSILKRSLESINSSFMKGNLDPELFVSSDGTDRETACASVRAIDQAIDQAASGVTSRGLKTLPLTSFALFIESSEAAKFLLCSDRPFDVFLSHAWGKGNETHRKVKAVANALEGRGIKCWLDGSNIGLDVLKSMADGIDQSKAVVVFVTQTYMDNVNKERTIRDNCRTEFYHALHTHGPANMIPCVLEPGLDSTHSWTGVFHAGWSGEPLFVRMLNGAESSSEVDDLVWAIQKVLDSQEDAARCS
;
A
#
# COMPACT_ATOMS: atom_id res chain seq x y z
N MET A 1 10.20 -4.06 -31.49
CA MET A 1 11.43 -3.24 -31.62
C MET A 1 11.74 -2.45 -30.36
N LEU A 2 10.86 -1.56 -29.86
CA LEU A 2 11.12 -0.74 -28.67
C LEU A 2 11.42 -1.56 -27.40
N LYS A 3 10.65 -2.62 -27.12
CA LYS A 3 10.91 -3.53 -25.98
C LYS A 3 12.34 -4.11 -26.01
N TYR A 4 12.78 -4.56 -27.18
CA TYR A 4 14.12 -5.11 -27.38
C TYR A 4 15.21 -4.05 -27.16
N MET A 5 15.03 -2.84 -27.69
CA MET A 5 15.97 -1.73 -27.46
C MET A 5 16.01 -1.28 -25.99
N HIS A 6 14.89 -1.38 -25.28
CA HIS A 6 14.82 -1.15 -23.84
C HIS A 6 15.58 -2.21 -23.03
N GLU A 7 15.40 -3.49 -23.35
CA GLU A 7 16.11 -4.59 -22.70
C GLU A 7 17.63 -4.52 -22.91
N LEU A 8 18.08 -3.97 -24.04
CA LEU A 8 19.48 -3.69 -24.33
C LEU A 8 20.02 -2.40 -23.67
N GLY A 9 19.15 -1.60 -23.04
CA GLY A 9 19.53 -0.32 -22.43
C GLY A 9 19.89 0.78 -23.42
N VAL A 10 19.51 0.65 -24.70
CA VAL A 10 19.76 1.67 -25.74
C VAL A 10 18.82 2.86 -25.60
N LEU A 11 17.59 2.60 -25.16
CA LEU A 11 16.57 3.58 -24.80
C LEU A 11 15.83 3.10 -23.55
N VAL A 12 15.08 3.97 -22.89
CA VAL A 12 14.17 3.56 -21.79
C VAL A 12 12.74 3.78 -22.23
N HIS A 13 11.97 2.69 -22.23
CA HIS A 13 10.54 2.71 -22.54
C HIS A 13 9.83 1.72 -21.62
N LEU A 14 9.12 2.27 -20.63
CA LEU A 14 8.48 1.49 -19.59
C LEU A 14 7.01 1.26 -19.94
N THR A 15 6.75 0.18 -20.67
CA THR A 15 5.40 -0.22 -21.08
C THR A 15 4.67 -1.07 -20.04
N THR A 16 5.40 -1.57 -19.04
CA THR A 16 4.89 -2.49 -18.02
C THR A 16 4.20 -1.73 -16.89
N GLY A 17 2.93 -2.06 -16.62
CA GLY A 17 2.10 -1.44 -15.58
C GLY A 17 0.97 -0.57 -16.13
N GLN A 18 0.01 -0.20 -15.29
CA GLN A 18 -1.14 0.67 -15.63
C GLN A 18 -0.82 2.18 -15.57
N ASN A 19 0.46 2.56 -15.50
CA ASN A 19 0.84 3.96 -15.32
C ASN A 19 1.00 4.67 -16.67
N ASP A 20 0.00 5.47 -17.05
CA ASP A 20 -0.04 6.18 -18.34
C ASP A 20 1.12 7.17 -18.52
N ALA A 21 1.62 7.78 -17.44
CA ALA A 21 2.74 8.72 -17.52
C ALA A 21 4.03 8.07 -18.05
N LEU A 22 4.30 6.81 -17.67
CA LEU A 22 5.47 6.07 -18.12
C LEU A 22 5.37 5.60 -19.58
N ARG A 23 4.14 5.35 -20.05
CA ARG A 23 3.88 4.87 -21.41
C ARG A 23 3.97 5.99 -22.45
N GLN A 24 3.68 7.22 -22.04
CA GLN A 24 3.63 8.37 -22.94
C GLN A 24 5.03 8.90 -23.32
N ILE A 25 6.07 8.57 -22.56
CA ILE A 25 7.41 9.12 -22.75
C ILE A 25 8.40 8.00 -23.09
N VAL A 26 9.11 8.18 -24.21
CA VAL A 26 10.24 7.32 -24.60
C VAL A 26 11.52 8.10 -24.39
N VAL A 27 12.38 7.63 -23.48
CA VAL A 27 13.69 8.24 -23.24
C VAL A 27 14.71 7.67 -24.22
N ILE A 28 15.02 8.44 -25.25
CA ILE A 28 15.98 8.06 -26.29
C ILE A 28 17.46 8.16 -25.86
N ARG A 29 17.75 8.85 -24.74
CA ARG A 29 19.09 9.02 -24.18
C ARG A 29 19.11 8.56 -22.72
N PRO A 30 19.42 7.28 -22.44
CA PRO A 30 19.46 6.75 -21.06
C PRO A 30 20.40 7.52 -20.14
N GLN A 31 21.52 8.04 -20.66
CA GLN A 31 22.47 8.83 -19.87
C GLN A 31 21.83 10.09 -19.27
N TRP A 32 20.99 10.80 -20.04
CA TRP A 32 20.28 11.97 -19.54
C TRP A 32 19.38 11.61 -18.34
N LEU A 33 18.71 10.45 -18.41
CA LEU A 33 17.88 9.97 -17.31
C LEU A 33 18.71 9.68 -16.07
N LEU A 34 19.88 9.05 -16.22
CA LEU A 34 20.80 8.79 -15.12
C LEU A 34 21.34 10.08 -14.52
N ASP A 35 21.77 11.03 -15.35
CA ASP A 35 22.28 12.32 -14.91
C ASP A 35 21.20 13.07 -14.10
N THR A 36 19.95 13.06 -14.57
CA THR A 36 18.85 13.75 -13.90
C THR A 36 18.42 13.02 -12.62
N LEU A 37 18.37 11.68 -12.62
CA LEU A 37 18.12 10.89 -11.41
C LEU A 37 19.22 11.09 -10.36
N SER A 38 20.48 11.23 -10.78
CA SER A 38 21.61 11.45 -9.86
C SER A 38 21.53 12.80 -9.12
N ARG A 39 20.74 13.75 -9.62
CA ARG A 39 20.45 15.00 -8.90
C ARG A 39 19.54 14.74 -7.71
N VAL A 40 18.62 13.78 -7.82
CA VAL A 40 17.60 13.42 -6.82
C VAL A 40 18.11 12.36 -5.85
N ILE A 41 18.86 11.37 -6.34
CA ILE A 41 19.41 10.26 -5.57
C ILE A 41 20.94 10.35 -5.62
N CYS A 42 21.58 10.35 -4.45
CA CYS A 42 23.03 10.32 -4.33
C CYS A 42 23.46 9.33 -3.23
N ASP A 43 24.77 9.16 -3.05
CA ASP A 43 25.30 8.40 -1.92
C ASP A 43 24.86 9.07 -0.59
N PRO A 44 24.28 8.31 0.36
CA PRO A 44 23.81 8.83 1.64
C PRO A 44 24.93 9.23 2.62
N ASP A 45 26.19 8.94 2.30
CA ASP A 45 27.32 9.40 3.11
C ASP A 45 27.22 10.91 3.36
N VAL A 46 27.36 11.31 4.62
CA VAL A 46 27.14 12.71 5.04
C VAL A 46 28.11 13.65 4.32
N GLY A 47 29.34 13.19 4.06
CA GLY A 47 30.32 13.93 3.26
C GLY A 47 29.84 14.08 1.83
N HIS A 48 29.38 13.00 1.21
CA HIS A 48 28.88 13.00 -0.16
C HIS A 48 27.61 13.86 -0.34
N ILE A 49 26.59 13.70 0.51
CA ILE A 49 25.37 14.54 0.48
C ILE A 49 25.73 16.02 0.58
N ARG A 50 26.65 16.38 1.48
CA ARG A 50 27.07 17.78 1.66
C ARG A 50 27.75 18.33 0.42
N GLU A 51 28.66 17.57 -0.19
CA GLU A 51 29.30 17.99 -1.44
C GLU A 51 28.33 18.02 -2.62
N HIS A 52 27.37 17.08 -2.67
CA HIS A 52 26.31 17.08 -3.68
C HIS A 52 25.42 18.31 -3.56
N LYS A 53 25.00 18.66 -2.33
CA LYS A 53 24.26 19.89 -2.05
C LYS A 53 25.03 21.14 -2.52
N LYS A 54 26.34 21.23 -2.23
CA LYS A 54 27.18 22.33 -2.72
C LYS A 54 27.25 22.38 -4.24
N LYS A 55 27.40 21.24 -4.91
CA LYS A 55 27.42 21.17 -6.39
C LYS A 55 26.10 21.64 -6.98
N LEU A 56 24.97 21.23 -6.42
CA LEU A 56 23.64 21.67 -6.87
C LEU A 56 23.48 23.19 -6.77
N LEU A 57 23.98 23.79 -5.68
CA LEU A 57 23.97 25.25 -5.47
C LEU A 57 24.99 26.00 -6.35
N TYR A 58 26.05 25.34 -6.80
CA TYR A 58 27.07 25.95 -7.67
C TYR A 58 26.68 25.86 -9.16
N GLN A 59 26.10 24.74 -9.60
CA GLN A 59 25.66 24.54 -10.99
C GLN A 59 24.53 25.49 -11.41
N THR A 60 23.73 25.98 -10.46
CA THR A 60 22.77 27.07 -10.72
C THR A 60 23.43 28.41 -11.04
N ASN A 61 24.71 28.60 -10.70
CA ASN A 61 25.44 29.85 -10.97
C ASN A 61 26.11 29.92 -12.34
N THR A 62 26.25 28.80 -13.06
CA THR A 62 27.01 28.75 -14.33
C THR A 62 26.15 28.68 -15.58
N ASN A 63 24.85 28.45 -15.46
CA ASN A 63 23.94 28.26 -16.60
C ASN A 63 23.24 29.57 -17.06
N ASN A 64 23.64 30.73 -16.53
CA ASN A 64 23.23 32.04 -17.05
C ASN A 64 24.36 32.60 -17.93
N ASP A 65 24.22 32.45 -19.25
CA ASP A 65 25.15 32.97 -20.28
C ASP A 65 25.10 34.50 -20.46
N ASP A 66 24.78 35.27 -19.41
CA ASP A 66 24.82 36.74 -19.46
C ASP A 66 25.52 37.32 -18.21
N PRO A 67 26.83 37.63 -18.29
CA PRO A 67 27.67 37.98 -17.14
C PRO A 67 27.51 39.44 -16.67
N LYS A 68 26.35 40.09 -16.91
CA LYS A 68 26.17 41.53 -16.64
C LYS A 68 25.33 41.91 -15.43
N ASP A 69 24.56 40.99 -14.85
CA ASP A 69 23.84 41.26 -13.61
C ASP A 69 24.43 40.40 -12.49
N GLY A 70 25.17 41.03 -11.58
CA GLY A 70 25.87 40.41 -10.46
C GLY A 70 24.98 39.81 -9.37
N ASN A 71 23.81 39.26 -9.73
CA ASN A 71 23.01 38.40 -8.87
C ASN A 71 23.28 36.95 -9.29
N GLY A 72 24.09 36.25 -8.49
CA GLY A 72 24.22 34.79 -8.58
C GLY A 72 22.83 34.15 -8.57
N GLY A 73 22.67 33.01 -9.24
CA GLY A 73 21.40 32.28 -9.29
C GLY A 73 21.03 31.76 -7.91
N GLU A 74 20.34 32.60 -7.13
CA GLU A 74 19.84 32.25 -5.80
C GLU A 74 18.88 31.06 -5.91
N LEU A 75 19.02 30.12 -4.98
CA LEU A 75 18.04 29.05 -4.79
C LEU A 75 16.65 29.70 -4.70
N PRO A 76 15.63 29.23 -5.43
CA PRO A 76 14.30 29.83 -5.37
C PRO A 76 13.84 29.97 -3.92
N VAL A 77 13.31 31.16 -3.59
CA VAL A 77 12.89 31.51 -2.23
C VAL A 77 11.95 30.43 -1.69
N GLY A 78 12.33 29.81 -0.56
CA GLY A 78 11.56 28.75 0.10
C GLY A 78 11.99 27.31 -0.19
N LEU A 79 12.96 27.07 -1.09
CA LEU A 79 13.49 25.72 -1.34
C LEU A 79 14.66 25.33 -0.43
N GLU A 80 15.23 26.25 0.35
CA GLU A 80 16.36 25.93 1.23
C GLU A 80 15.98 24.94 2.32
N ASP A 81 14.82 25.14 2.94
CA ASP A 81 14.26 24.22 3.92
C ASP A 81 13.98 22.85 3.28
N ALA A 82 13.36 22.83 2.10
CA ALA A 82 13.09 21.58 1.39
C ALA A 82 14.40 20.82 1.06
N LEU A 83 15.45 21.53 0.64
CA LEU A 83 16.76 20.94 0.35
C LEU A 83 17.45 20.41 1.63
N ASN A 84 17.25 21.07 2.77
CA ASN A 84 17.70 20.58 4.07
C ASN A 84 16.94 19.33 4.51
N GLU A 85 15.62 19.30 4.35
CA GLU A 85 14.78 18.13 4.65
C GLU A 85 15.18 16.93 3.78
N TRP A 86 15.45 17.15 2.49
CA TRP A 86 15.97 16.12 1.59
C TRP A 86 17.33 15.58 2.04
N ALA A 87 18.26 16.45 2.41
CA ALA A 87 19.60 16.05 2.85
C ALA A 87 19.64 15.40 4.25
N ASN A 88 18.67 15.71 5.12
CA ASN A 88 18.66 15.25 6.51
C ASN A 88 17.74 14.06 6.75
N ARG A 89 16.56 14.05 6.11
CA ARG A 89 15.51 13.03 6.30
C ARG A 89 15.28 12.17 5.05
N GLY A 90 15.93 12.48 3.92
CA GLY A 90 15.65 11.80 2.65
C GLY A 90 14.26 12.12 2.09
N VAL A 91 13.62 13.21 2.52
CA VAL A 91 12.29 13.61 2.09
C VAL A 91 12.38 14.76 1.10
N ALA A 92 11.86 14.58 -0.11
CA ALA A 92 11.80 15.61 -1.12
C ALA A 92 10.36 16.12 -1.28
N SER A 93 10.16 17.44 -1.18
CA SER A 93 8.89 18.07 -1.56
C SER A 93 8.71 18.03 -3.08
N ARG A 94 7.45 18.15 -3.54
CA ARG A 94 7.16 18.24 -4.98
C ARG A 94 7.93 19.39 -5.66
N ASP A 95 7.91 20.58 -5.06
CA ASP A 95 8.61 21.76 -5.58
C ASP A 95 10.12 21.54 -5.70
N LEU A 96 10.72 20.85 -4.72
CA LEU A 96 12.14 20.51 -4.77
C LEU A 96 12.41 19.49 -5.87
N LEU A 97 11.56 18.47 -6.02
CA LEU A 97 11.71 17.49 -7.08
C LEU A 97 11.58 18.14 -8.45
N GLU A 98 10.63 19.04 -8.67
CA GLU A 98 10.48 19.79 -9.93
C GLU A 98 11.74 20.60 -10.25
N TRP A 99 12.39 21.19 -9.24
CA TRP A 99 13.66 21.91 -9.40
C TRP A 99 14.84 20.96 -9.71
N LEU A 100 14.96 19.85 -8.96
CA LEU A 100 15.97 18.82 -9.20
C LEU A 100 15.78 18.11 -10.55
N TRP A 101 14.54 18.04 -11.03
CA TRP A 101 14.14 17.46 -12.30
C TRP A 101 14.16 18.47 -13.46
N GLN A 102 14.72 19.66 -13.26
CA GLN A 102 14.90 20.69 -14.31
C GLN A 102 13.60 21.14 -14.99
N ARG A 103 12.47 21.11 -14.29
CA ARG A 103 11.12 21.47 -14.81
C ARG A 103 10.60 20.54 -15.92
N GLU A 104 11.17 19.36 -16.05
CA GLU A 104 10.59 18.29 -16.87
C GLU A 104 9.32 17.74 -16.21
N PRO A 105 8.49 16.95 -16.91
CA PRO A 105 7.26 16.39 -16.34
C PRO A 105 7.55 15.54 -15.11
N ILE A 106 7.22 16.07 -13.92
CA ILE A 106 7.52 15.44 -12.64
C ILE A 106 6.76 14.12 -12.44
N ASP A 107 5.58 14.00 -13.05
CA ASP A 107 4.75 12.80 -12.94
C ASP A 107 5.46 11.56 -13.53
N TYR A 108 6.30 11.76 -14.57
CA TYR A 108 7.15 10.68 -15.10
C TYR A 108 8.21 10.25 -14.08
N LEU A 109 8.90 11.20 -13.44
CA LEU A 109 9.90 10.90 -12.40
C LEU A 109 9.26 10.16 -11.23
N THR A 110 8.16 10.70 -10.70
CA THR A 110 7.46 10.10 -9.56
C THR A 110 6.95 8.70 -9.89
N ALA A 111 6.35 8.51 -11.07
CA ALA A 111 5.92 7.20 -11.54
C ALA A 111 7.11 6.22 -11.66
N LEU A 112 8.22 6.68 -12.24
CA LEU A 112 9.44 5.88 -12.41
C LEU A 112 9.99 5.43 -11.06
N MET A 113 10.20 6.38 -10.13
CA MET A 113 10.76 6.09 -8.81
C MET A 113 9.85 5.18 -7.99
N ASN A 114 8.53 5.37 -8.05
CA ASN A 114 7.57 4.50 -7.37
C ASN A 114 7.59 3.09 -7.96
N SER A 115 7.56 2.96 -9.30
CA SER A 115 7.57 1.66 -9.98
C SER A 115 8.83 0.83 -9.71
N MET A 116 9.96 1.50 -9.49
CA MET A 116 11.26 0.90 -9.19
C MET A 116 11.53 0.77 -7.68
N LEU A 117 10.56 1.10 -6.84
CA LEU A 117 10.67 1.13 -5.37
C LEU A 117 11.84 1.99 -4.85
N LEU A 118 12.20 3.04 -5.61
CA LEU A 118 13.24 4.01 -5.24
C LEU A 118 12.70 5.13 -4.34
N ALA A 119 11.39 5.39 -4.41
CA ALA A 119 10.68 6.31 -3.55
C ALA A 119 9.32 5.75 -3.14
N CYS A 120 8.75 6.35 -2.10
CA CYS A 120 7.37 6.15 -1.70
C CYS A 120 6.78 7.48 -1.22
N PRO A 121 5.45 7.61 -1.13
CA PRO A 121 4.85 8.76 -0.45
C PRO A 121 5.46 8.94 0.94
N SER A 122 5.74 10.19 1.33
CA SER A 122 6.27 10.44 2.66
C SER A 122 5.31 9.86 3.72
N PRO A 123 5.82 9.03 4.65
CA PRO A 123 4.99 8.48 5.72
C PRO A 123 4.67 9.54 6.80
N TRP A 124 5.20 10.75 6.69
CA TRP A 124 4.91 11.89 7.57
C TRP A 124 3.91 12.90 6.96
N ILE A 125 3.23 12.55 5.86
CA ILE A 125 2.13 13.37 5.32
C ILE A 125 1.06 13.56 6.40
N GLY A 126 0.68 14.81 6.67
CA GLY A 126 -0.25 15.17 7.75
C GLY A 126 0.40 15.35 9.13
N TYR A 127 1.70 15.05 9.26
CA TYR A 127 2.52 15.25 10.47
C TYR A 127 3.70 16.22 10.23
N GLY A 128 3.59 17.07 9.21
CA GLY A 128 4.60 18.07 8.87
C GLY A 128 4.91 18.14 7.38
N ASP A 129 4.84 16.99 6.69
CA ASP A 129 5.08 16.94 5.24
C ASP A 129 3.79 17.21 4.46
N LYS A 130 3.92 17.92 3.32
CA LYS A 130 2.81 18.25 2.42
C LYS A 130 2.49 17.07 1.49
N GLU A 131 1.28 17.05 0.95
CA GLU A 131 0.90 16.09 -0.09
C GLU A 131 1.84 16.21 -1.31
N GLY A 132 2.16 15.08 -1.92
CA GLY A 132 3.15 14.98 -2.99
C GLY A 132 4.61 14.91 -2.53
N ALA A 133 4.90 15.05 -1.23
CA ALA A 133 6.24 14.78 -0.69
C ALA A 133 6.57 13.28 -0.80
N LEU A 134 7.81 12.98 -1.22
CA LEU A 134 8.30 11.62 -1.37
C LEU A 134 9.43 11.35 -0.39
N LEU A 135 9.38 10.20 0.27
CA LEU A 135 10.53 9.62 0.96
C LEU A 135 11.38 8.87 -0.07
N ILE A 136 12.69 9.10 -0.04
CA ILE A 136 13.71 8.42 -0.85
C ILE A 136 14.55 7.57 0.12
N PRO A 137 14.21 6.30 0.36
CA PRO A 137 14.78 5.54 1.48
C PRO A 137 16.29 5.30 1.35
N SER A 138 16.86 5.39 0.13
CA SER A 138 18.31 5.29 -0.08
C SER A 138 19.11 6.48 0.47
N LEU A 139 18.46 7.60 0.78
CA LEU A 139 19.09 8.78 1.39
C LEU A 139 19.00 8.79 2.91
N LEU A 140 18.35 7.79 3.50
CA LEU A 140 18.23 7.68 4.94
C LEU A 140 19.60 7.41 5.56
N ARG A 141 19.81 7.97 6.75
CA ARG A 141 21.00 7.71 7.56
C ARG A 141 20.80 6.43 8.37
N GLY A 142 21.90 5.85 8.84
CA GLY A 142 21.84 4.75 9.81
C GLY A 142 21.28 5.19 11.15
N VAL A 143 20.61 4.28 11.85
CA VAL A 143 20.12 4.53 13.21
C VAL A 143 21.26 4.51 14.22
N ASP A 144 21.19 5.35 15.25
CA ASP A 144 22.08 5.25 16.41
C ASP A 144 21.61 4.18 17.40
N ASP A 145 22.56 3.60 18.15
CA ASP A 145 22.28 2.50 19.08
C ASP A 145 21.28 2.88 20.17
N ALA A 146 21.31 4.14 20.65
CA ALA A 146 20.41 4.58 21.70
C ALA A 146 18.95 4.65 21.20
N THR A 147 18.73 5.12 19.98
CA THR A 147 17.41 5.12 19.32
C THR A 147 16.92 3.70 19.09
N ARG A 148 17.78 2.80 18.57
CA ARG A 148 17.47 1.39 18.35
C ARG A 148 17.02 0.70 19.64
N GLU A 149 17.82 0.80 20.70
CA GLU A 149 17.48 0.19 21.98
C GLU A 149 16.19 0.74 22.59
N LYS A 150 15.97 2.06 22.50
CA LYS A 150 14.76 2.69 23.02
C LYS A 150 13.52 2.20 22.29
N ALA A 151 13.59 2.02 20.98
CA ALA A 151 12.50 1.49 20.18
C ALA A 151 12.17 0.04 20.54
N LEU A 152 13.19 -0.82 20.66
CA LEU A 152 13.01 -2.22 21.02
C LEU A 152 12.45 -2.38 22.45
N ARG A 153 12.91 -1.55 23.41
CA ARG A 153 12.32 -1.49 24.76
C ARG A 153 10.87 -1.03 24.75
N GLY A 154 10.51 -0.14 23.82
CA GLY A 154 9.15 0.38 23.67
C GLY A 154 8.11 -0.67 23.28
N LEU A 155 8.50 -1.76 22.62
CA LEU A 155 7.62 -2.87 22.25
C LEU A 155 7.29 -3.82 23.43
N GLY A 156 8.01 -3.70 24.55
CA GLY A 156 7.88 -4.58 25.72
C GLY A 156 8.55 -5.94 25.57
N ASP A 157 8.60 -6.69 26.68
CA ASP A 157 9.33 -7.97 26.77
C ASP A 157 8.63 -9.12 26.06
N GLN A 158 7.31 -9.04 25.88
CA GLN A 158 6.50 -10.07 25.23
C GLN A 158 6.19 -9.70 23.78
N ARG A 159 7.22 -9.56 22.94
CA ARG A 159 7.08 -9.26 21.51
C ARG A 159 6.90 -10.52 20.67
N ALA A 160 6.13 -10.43 19.59
CA ALA A 160 6.12 -11.44 18.55
C ALA A 160 7.25 -11.14 17.54
N SER A 161 7.86 -12.17 16.97
CA SER A 161 8.99 -11.98 16.04
C SER A 161 8.86 -12.80 14.77
N ALA A 162 9.36 -12.21 13.69
CA ALA A 162 9.55 -12.83 12.39
C ALA A 162 10.89 -12.35 11.82
N TYR A 163 11.42 -13.05 10.83
CA TYR A 163 12.59 -12.57 10.10
C TYR A 163 12.55 -13.03 8.65
N ILE A 164 13.15 -12.23 7.79
CA ILE A 164 13.37 -12.56 6.39
C ILE A 164 14.84 -12.90 6.25
N GLU A 165 15.14 -14.10 5.77
CA GLU A 165 16.50 -14.55 5.52
C GLU A 165 16.82 -14.51 4.03
N PHE A 166 18.05 -14.10 3.74
CA PHE A 166 18.61 -14.04 2.40
C PHE A 166 19.89 -14.88 2.36
N ALA A 167 20.22 -15.45 1.20
CA ALA A 167 21.54 -16.06 1.00
C ALA A 167 22.65 -15.01 1.19
N ILE A 168 22.44 -13.82 0.60
CA ILE A 168 23.22 -12.60 0.79
C ILE A 168 22.21 -11.46 0.77
N LEU A 169 22.15 -10.63 1.82
CA LEU A 169 21.25 -9.47 1.85
C LEU A 169 21.77 -8.39 0.88
N PRO A 170 21.11 -8.11 -0.25
CA PRO A 170 21.60 -7.11 -1.19
C PRO A 170 21.39 -5.70 -0.65
N GLN A 171 22.34 -4.81 -0.94
CA GLN A 171 22.22 -3.40 -0.61
C GLN A 171 20.98 -2.80 -1.28
N GLY A 172 20.20 -2.02 -0.52
CA GLY A 172 18.98 -1.40 -1.03
C GLY A 172 17.71 -2.25 -0.88
N VAL A 173 17.79 -3.53 -0.46
CA VAL A 173 16.58 -4.36 -0.27
C VAL A 173 15.76 -3.88 0.92
N PHE A 174 16.40 -3.50 2.02
CA PHE A 174 15.69 -2.93 3.17
C PHE A 174 14.94 -1.65 2.78
N GLN A 175 15.59 -0.74 2.06
CA GLN A 175 15.03 0.49 1.53
C GLN A 175 13.81 0.24 0.64
N ARG A 176 13.91 -0.75 -0.26
CA ARG A 176 12.79 -1.16 -1.13
C ARG A 176 11.67 -1.83 -0.35
N LEU A 177 11.98 -2.56 0.72
CA LEU A 177 10.98 -3.13 1.61
C LEU A 177 10.18 -2.03 2.30
N ILE A 178 10.84 -0.99 2.81
CA ILE A 178 10.15 0.19 3.36
C ILE A 178 9.27 0.84 2.29
N ALA A 179 9.81 1.09 1.09
CA ALA A 179 9.04 1.69 0.00
C ALA A 179 7.80 0.85 -0.36
N SER A 180 7.98 -0.47 -0.50
CA SER A 180 6.90 -1.42 -0.84
C SER A 180 5.82 -1.47 0.24
N VAL A 181 6.22 -1.54 1.51
CA VAL A 181 5.26 -1.57 2.63
C VAL A 181 4.48 -0.26 2.71
N VAL A 182 5.15 0.90 2.60
CA VAL A 182 4.50 2.23 2.57
C VAL A 182 3.53 2.38 1.40
N GLN A 183 3.93 1.93 0.22
CA GLN A 183 3.06 1.96 -0.96
C GLN A 183 1.88 0.99 -0.85
N SER A 184 2.03 -0.12 -0.12
CA SER A 184 0.96 -1.11 0.08
C SER A 184 -0.11 -0.67 1.08
N LEU A 185 0.22 0.22 2.02
CA LEU A 185 -0.69 0.71 3.07
C LEU A 185 -0.62 2.23 3.28
N PRO A 186 -0.93 3.04 2.26
CA PRO A 186 -0.73 4.48 2.28
C PRO A 186 -1.51 5.26 3.37
N VAL A 187 -2.56 4.67 3.96
CA VAL A 187 -3.45 5.32 4.94
C VAL A 187 -3.34 4.69 6.33
N SER A 188 -2.86 3.44 6.41
CA SER A 188 -2.77 2.68 7.65
C SER A 188 -1.36 2.63 8.22
N ILE A 189 -0.38 3.25 7.55
CA ILE A 189 0.98 3.38 8.05
C ILE A 189 1.17 4.71 8.76
N ALA A 190 1.56 4.63 10.02
CA ALA A 190 2.14 5.74 10.75
C ALA A 190 3.62 5.46 11.01
N VAL A 191 4.45 6.49 10.93
CA VAL A 191 5.83 6.37 11.41
C VAL A 191 5.80 6.29 12.92
N GLY A 192 6.37 5.23 13.47
CA GLY A 192 6.51 5.06 14.90
C GLY A 192 7.39 6.17 15.49
N ARG A 193 7.33 6.34 16.81
CA ARG A 193 8.03 7.43 17.53
C ARG A 193 9.54 7.51 17.27
N HIS A 194 10.14 6.44 16.78
CA HIS A 194 11.58 6.33 16.58
C HIS A 194 12.03 6.62 15.15
N GLY A 195 11.12 6.72 14.17
CA GLY A 195 11.48 7.11 12.80
C GLY A 195 11.89 5.96 11.88
N VAL A 196 12.37 6.33 10.69
CA VAL A 196 12.81 5.42 9.62
C VAL A 196 14.24 5.79 9.22
N PHE A 197 15.09 4.78 9.06
CA PHE A 197 16.53 4.86 8.80
C PHE A 197 16.92 3.86 7.70
N SER A 198 18.19 3.88 7.29
CA SER A 198 18.69 3.00 6.22
C SER A 198 18.73 1.51 6.59
N ASP A 199 18.77 1.19 7.87
CA ASP A 199 18.97 -0.16 8.42
C ASP A 199 17.98 -0.50 9.54
N PHE A 200 17.05 0.42 9.82
CA PHE A 200 16.07 0.34 10.89
C PHE A 200 14.81 1.11 10.56
N ALA A 201 13.64 0.62 10.95
CA ALA A 201 12.40 1.35 10.84
C ALA A 201 11.47 1.02 12.01
N SER A 202 10.91 2.05 12.62
CA SER A 202 9.79 1.93 13.56
C SER A 202 8.54 2.44 12.86
N MET A 203 7.58 1.55 12.65
CA MET A 203 6.33 1.84 11.94
C MET A 203 5.17 1.26 12.72
N GLU A 204 3.98 1.78 12.47
CA GLU A 204 2.73 1.19 12.92
C GLU A 204 1.92 0.92 11.66
N PHE A 205 1.47 -0.32 11.49
CA PHE A 205 0.49 -0.62 10.45
C PHE A 205 -0.60 -1.53 10.98
N ASP A 206 -1.85 -1.15 10.68
CA ASP A 206 -3.06 -1.77 11.23
C ASP A 206 -3.12 -1.73 12.79
N GLY A 207 -2.67 -0.61 13.36
CA GLY A 207 -2.67 -0.39 14.81
C GLY A 207 -1.72 -1.29 15.60
N VAL A 208 -0.79 -1.96 14.92
CA VAL A 208 0.26 -2.78 15.55
C VAL A 208 1.61 -2.11 15.29
N GLY A 209 2.32 -1.79 16.38
CA GLY A 209 3.69 -1.31 16.29
C GLY A 209 4.63 -2.40 15.78
N VAL A 210 5.44 -2.09 14.78
CA VAL A 210 6.44 -2.98 14.20
C VAL A 210 7.78 -2.28 14.11
N VAL A 211 8.82 -2.96 14.60
CA VAL A 211 10.21 -2.55 14.42
C VAL A 211 10.88 -3.50 13.45
N LEU A 212 11.50 -2.95 12.40
CA LEU A 212 12.31 -3.67 11.45
C LEU A 212 13.77 -3.27 11.64
N GLU A 213 14.69 -4.23 11.60
CA GLU A 213 16.12 -3.95 11.59
C GLU A 213 16.88 -4.95 10.72
N THR A 214 17.96 -4.51 10.09
CA THR A 214 18.88 -5.42 9.40
C THR A 214 19.89 -6.00 10.39
N SER A 215 20.13 -7.32 10.32
CA SER A 215 21.14 -8.02 11.10
C SER A 215 21.76 -9.14 10.26
N GLY A 216 23.02 -8.96 9.85
CA GLY A 216 23.71 -9.88 8.94
C GLY A 216 22.95 -10.02 7.61
N ASN A 217 22.64 -11.27 7.24
CA ASN A 217 21.84 -11.58 6.04
C ASN A 217 20.33 -11.63 6.32
N ARG A 218 19.86 -10.98 7.38
CA ARG A 218 18.45 -11.01 7.79
C ARG A 218 17.86 -9.63 7.96
N VAL A 219 16.56 -9.53 7.72
CA VAL A 219 15.73 -8.43 8.22
C VAL A 219 14.87 -8.99 9.34
N MET A 220 15.12 -8.52 10.56
CA MET A 220 14.35 -8.88 11.76
C MET A 220 13.10 -8.02 11.83
N LEU A 221 11.98 -8.61 12.22
CA LEU A 221 10.71 -7.93 12.47
C LEU A 221 10.23 -8.25 13.87
N TYR A 222 9.98 -7.20 14.65
CA TYR A 222 9.43 -7.30 16.00
C TYR A 222 8.10 -6.60 16.03
N PHE A 223 7.05 -7.36 16.37
CA PHE A 223 5.70 -6.86 16.50
C PHE A 223 5.39 -6.66 17.98
N GLU A 224 4.79 -5.53 18.30
CA GLU A 224 4.05 -5.36 19.54
C GLU A 224 3.01 -6.47 19.62
N ARG A 225 3.00 -7.24 20.71
CA ARG A 225 2.09 -8.37 20.80
C ARG A 225 0.66 -7.87 20.97
N PRO A 226 -0.21 -8.13 19.99
CA PRO A 226 -1.60 -7.72 20.11
C PRO A 226 -2.30 -8.59 21.15
N ALA A 227 -3.10 -7.96 22.03
CA ALA A 227 -3.83 -8.71 23.05
C ALA A 227 -4.89 -9.67 22.46
N ASN A 228 -5.50 -9.30 21.31
CA ASN A 228 -6.59 -10.04 20.66
C ASN A 228 -6.56 -9.91 19.11
N ARG A 229 -5.40 -9.69 18.48
CA ARG A 229 -5.30 -9.57 17.00
C ARG A 229 -4.37 -10.63 16.43
N SER A 230 -4.66 -11.05 15.21
CA SER A 230 -3.75 -11.85 14.40
C SER A 230 -2.79 -10.92 13.66
N LEU A 231 -1.61 -11.43 13.32
CA LEU A 231 -0.60 -10.80 12.47
C LEU A 231 -0.62 -11.39 11.05
N THR A 232 -1.66 -12.14 10.68
CA THR A 232 -1.75 -12.80 9.36
C THR A 232 -1.80 -11.80 8.21
N SER A 233 -2.53 -10.69 8.39
CA SER A 233 -2.54 -9.58 7.42
C SER A 233 -1.13 -9.01 7.26
N HIS A 234 -0.40 -8.81 8.37
CA HIS A 234 0.98 -8.31 8.37
C HIS A 234 1.93 -9.24 7.62
N VAL A 235 1.85 -10.55 7.86
CA VAL A 235 2.64 -11.56 7.14
C VAL A 235 2.30 -11.54 5.65
N SER A 236 1.03 -11.42 5.28
CA SER A 236 0.58 -11.38 3.89
C SER A 236 1.06 -10.12 3.16
N ILE A 237 1.11 -8.97 3.83
CA ILE A 237 1.67 -7.72 3.29
C ILE A 237 3.18 -7.85 3.05
N LEU A 238 3.90 -8.48 3.98
CA LEU A 238 5.33 -8.72 3.85
C LEU A 238 5.64 -9.70 2.71
N LYS A 239 4.89 -10.79 2.60
CA LYS A 239 5.01 -11.78 1.51
C LYS A 239 4.86 -11.10 0.14
N ARG A 240 3.78 -10.32 -0.05
CA ARG A 240 3.55 -9.55 -1.27
C ARG A 240 4.64 -8.52 -1.55
N SER A 241 5.13 -7.85 -0.50
CA SER A 241 6.22 -6.88 -0.64
C SER A 241 7.51 -7.55 -1.11
N LEU A 242 7.82 -8.74 -0.59
CA LEU A 242 8.99 -9.51 -1.02
C LEU A 242 8.85 -10.03 -2.45
N GLU A 243 7.66 -10.48 -2.84
CA GLU A 243 7.36 -10.88 -4.22
C GLU A 243 7.50 -9.69 -5.19
N SER A 244 7.00 -8.51 -4.80
CA SER A 244 7.15 -7.26 -5.55
C SER A 244 8.63 -6.88 -5.72
N ILE A 245 9.44 -6.95 -4.66
CA ILE A 245 10.87 -6.65 -4.74
C ILE A 245 11.59 -7.70 -5.58
N ASN A 246 11.28 -8.99 -5.39
CA ASN A 246 11.94 -10.06 -6.14
C ASN A 246 11.67 -9.95 -7.63
N SER A 247 10.44 -9.61 -8.02
CA SER A 247 10.05 -9.42 -9.43
C SER A 247 10.61 -8.12 -10.02
N SER A 248 10.51 -6.99 -9.32
CA SER A 248 10.91 -5.67 -9.83
C SER A 248 12.42 -5.43 -9.82
N PHE A 249 13.13 -5.87 -8.77
CA PHE A 249 14.54 -5.54 -8.55
C PHE A 249 15.49 -6.67 -8.98
N MET A 250 15.22 -7.91 -8.55
CA MET A 250 16.15 -9.04 -8.73
C MET A 250 15.75 -10.01 -9.85
N LYS A 251 14.65 -9.74 -10.56
CA LYS A 251 14.13 -10.59 -11.64
C LYS A 251 13.99 -12.07 -11.24
N GLY A 252 13.59 -12.33 -10.00
CA GLY A 252 13.41 -13.66 -9.44
C GLY A 252 14.60 -14.21 -8.64
N ASN A 253 15.77 -13.55 -8.65
CA ASN A 253 17.00 -14.06 -8.04
C ASN A 253 17.22 -13.69 -6.56
N LEU A 254 16.25 -13.06 -5.89
CA LEU A 254 16.39 -12.71 -4.47
C LEU A 254 16.18 -13.91 -3.55
N ASP A 255 15.27 -14.82 -3.93
CA ASP A 255 14.77 -15.97 -3.17
C ASP A 255 14.74 -15.78 -1.63
N PRO A 256 13.98 -14.79 -1.13
CA PRO A 256 13.89 -14.55 0.30
C PRO A 256 13.00 -15.60 0.96
N GLU A 257 13.38 -16.04 2.16
CA GLU A 257 12.54 -16.92 2.99
C GLU A 257 12.07 -16.19 4.25
N LEU A 258 10.76 -16.11 4.44
CA LEU A 258 10.12 -15.51 5.60
C LEU A 258 9.88 -16.57 6.66
N PHE A 259 10.38 -16.33 7.87
CA PHE A 259 10.21 -17.17 9.04
C PHE A 259 9.41 -16.44 10.12
N VAL A 260 8.59 -17.18 10.85
CA VAL A 260 7.85 -16.68 12.02
C VAL A 260 8.24 -17.49 13.26
N SER A 261 8.22 -16.85 14.43
CA SER A 261 8.59 -17.47 15.70
C SER A 261 7.39 -17.90 16.52
N SER A 262 7.45 -19.10 17.10
CA SER A 262 6.43 -19.60 18.03
C SER A 262 6.53 -19.00 19.44
N ASP A 263 7.71 -18.51 19.83
CA ASP A 263 7.99 -18.06 21.21
C ASP A 263 8.53 -16.63 21.30
N GLY A 264 8.60 -15.93 20.16
CA GLY A 264 9.17 -14.58 20.07
C GLY A 264 10.70 -14.56 19.94
N THR A 265 11.39 -15.71 19.96
CA THR A 265 12.84 -15.80 19.77
C THR A 265 13.23 -16.20 18.34
N ASP A 266 14.45 -15.87 17.93
CA ASP A 266 15.03 -16.21 16.63
C ASP A 266 15.72 -17.59 16.61
N ARG A 267 15.49 -18.41 17.64
CA ARG A 267 16.06 -19.76 17.76
C ARG A 267 15.52 -20.65 16.65
N GLU A 268 16.40 -21.42 16.01
CA GLU A 268 16.03 -22.32 14.91
C GLU A 268 14.94 -23.34 15.30
N THR A 269 14.95 -23.80 16.56
CA THR A 269 13.96 -24.74 17.11
C THR A 269 12.60 -24.12 17.41
N ALA A 270 12.47 -22.80 17.32
CA ALA A 270 11.24 -22.05 17.59
C ALA A 270 10.68 -21.37 16.32
N CYS A 271 11.41 -21.42 15.19
CA CYS A 271 11.03 -20.74 13.97
C CYS A 271 10.66 -21.74 12.87
N ALA A 272 9.61 -21.43 12.11
CA ALA A 272 9.23 -22.19 10.91
C ALA A 272 9.06 -21.21 9.74
N SER A 273 9.35 -21.67 8.52
CA SER A 273 9.11 -20.85 7.35
C SER A 273 7.63 -20.76 7.04
N VAL A 274 7.18 -19.61 6.56
CA VAL A 274 5.77 -19.38 6.19
C VAL A 274 5.36 -20.37 5.09
N ARG A 275 6.25 -20.71 4.16
CA ARG A 275 5.99 -21.75 3.15
C ARG A 275 5.70 -23.13 3.76
N ALA A 276 6.47 -23.54 4.77
CA ALA A 276 6.25 -24.81 5.46
C ALA A 276 4.94 -24.81 6.28
N ILE A 277 4.57 -23.65 6.82
CA ILE A 277 3.29 -23.45 7.50
C ILE A 277 2.13 -23.55 6.51
N ASP A 278 2.19 -22.83 5.38
CA ASP A 278 1.19 -22.87 4.32
C ASP A 278 0.98 -24.34 3.85
N GLN A 279 2.07 -25.06 3.59
CA GLN A 279 2.01 -26.48 3.21
C GLN A 279 1.40 -27.38 4.29
N ALA A 280 1.72 -27.15 5.56
CA ALA A 280 1.14 -27.92 6.66
C ALA A 280 -0.36 -27.66 6.80
N ILE A 281 -0.82 -26.44 6.55
CA ILE A 281 -2.24 -26.07 6.53
C ILE A 281 -2.95 -26.77 5.36
N ASP A 282 -2.38 -26.70 4.15
CA ASP A 282 -2.95 -27.32 2.94
C ASP A 282 -3.06 -28.85 3.08
N GLN A 283 -2.12 -29.47 3.78
CA GLN A 283 -2.11 -30.91 4.05
C GLN A 283 -2.93 -31.31 5.29
N ALA A 284 -3.59 -30.36 5.95
CA ALA A 284 -4.30 -30.56 7.22
C ALA A 284 -3.43 -31.24 8.31
N ALA A 285 -2.14 -30.95 8.32
CA ALA A 285 -1.20 -31.46 9.31
C ALA A 285 -1.41 -30.78 10.67
N SER A 286 -1.11 -31.47 11.77
CA SER A 286 -1.22 -30.92 13.13
C SER A 286 0.02 -30.14 13.57
N GLY A 287 1.10 -30.19 12.80
CA GLY A 287 2.37 -29.55 13.14
C GLY A 287 3.22 -29.24 11.92
N VAL A 288 4.20 -28.37 12.13
CA VAL A 288 5.16 -27.90 11.13
C VAL A 288 6.58 -28.19 11.61
N THR A 289 7.45 -28.57 10.68
CA THR A 289 8.88 -28.74 10.97
C THR A 289 9.54 -27.38 11.14
N SER A 290 10.04 -27.09 12.33
CA SER A 290 10.90 -25.93 12.57
C SER A 290 12.23 -26.07 11.83
N ARG A 291 12.93 -24.95 11.68
CA ARG A 291 14.27 -24.90 11.08
C ARG A 291 15.26 -25.83 11.77
N GLY A 292 15.17 -25.97 13.09
CA GLY A 292 15.97 -26.91 13.89
C GLY A 292 15.54 -28.37 13.79
N LEU A 293 14.73 -28.75 12.79
CA LEU A 293 14.20 -30.10 12.53
C LEU A 293 13.30 -30.65 13.64
N LYS A 294 12.83 -29.80 14.55
CA LYS A 294 11.85 -30.16 15.58
C LYS A 294 10.44 -29.89 15.05
N THR A 295 9.53 -30.86 15.16
CA THR A 295 8.11 -30.64 14.85
C THR A 295 7.45 -29.83 15.96
N LEU A 296 6.80 -28.74 15.59
CA LEU A 296 6.04 -27.86 16.48
C LEU A 296 4.55 -27.92 16.13
N PRO A 297 3.64 -27.85 17.12
CA PRO A 297 2.21 -27.72 16.85
C PRO A 297 1.91 -26.45 16.05
N LEU A 298 1.04 -26.52 15.05
CA LEU A 298 0.61 -25.33 14.28
C LEU A 298 -0.01 -24.25 15.19
N THR A 299 -0.68 -24.66 16.26
CA THR A 299 -1.24 -23.74 17.27
C THR A 299 -0.18 -22.86 17.94
N SER A 300 1.08 -23.27 17.94
CA SER A 300 2.19 -22.46 18.46
C SER A 300 2.45 -21.21 17.60
N PHE A 301 1.94 -21.18 16.37
CA PHE A 301 2.05 -20.08 15.43
C PHE A 301 0.72 -19.35 15.21
N ALA A 302 -0.28 -19.56 16.08
CA ALA A 302 -1.62 -18.98 15.94
C ALA A 302 -1.66 -17.43 15.87
N LEU A 303 -0.59 -16.74 16.30
CA LEU A 303 -0.45 -15.30 16.11
C LEU A 303 -0.26 -14.92 14.63
N PHE A 304 0.37 -15.76 13.83
CA PHE A 304 0.74 -15.50 12.43
C PHE A 304 -0.11 -16.28 11.42
N ILE A 305 -0.94 -17.19 11.93
CA ILE A 305 -1.80 -18.07 11.15
C ILE A 305 -3.24 -17.68 11.45
N GLU A 306 -4.06 -17.52 10.43
CA GLU A 306 -5.51 -17.50 10.60
C GLU A 306 -5.92 -18.82 11.24
N SER A 307 -6.57 -18.77 12.42
CA SER A 307 -7.02 -20.00 13.07
C SER A 307 -7.75 -20.87 12.04
N SER A 308 -7.60 -22.19 12.08
CA SER A 308 -8.26 -23.11 11.14
C SER A 308 -9.78 -22.88 11.02
N GLU A 309 -10.40 -22.19 12.00
CA GLU A 309 -11.77 -21.68 11.94
C GLU A 309 -11.88 -20.38 11.11
N ALA A 310 -10.98 -19.41 11.26
CA ALA A 310 -10.91 -18.18 10.44
C ALA A 310 -10.40 -18.41 9.00
N ALA A 311 -9.43 -19.29 8.79
CA ALA A 311 -8.95 -19.69 7.45
C ALA A 311 -10.04 -20.45 6.67
N LYS A 312 -10.91 -21.19 7.38
CA LYS A 312 -12.14 -21.74 6.79
C LYS A 312 -13.13 -20.64 6.38
N PHE A 313 -13.17 -19.48 7.02
CA PHE A 313 -14.03 -18.37 6.59
C PHE A 313 -13.45 -17.56 5.43
N LEU A 314 -12.13 -17.60 5.22
CA LEU A 314 -11.46 -16.85 4.15
C LEU A 314 -11.24 -17.67 2.87
N LEU A 315 -11.21 -19.01 2.95
CA LEU A 315 -11.09 -19.93 1.81
C LEU A 315 -12.35 -20.78 1.53
N CYS A 316 -13.36 -20.74 2.39
CA CYS A 316 -14.67 -21.36 2.10
C CYS A 316 -15.67 -20.26 1.74
N SER A 317 -16.51 -20.54 0.74
CA SER A 317 -17.55 -19.66 0.19
C SER A 317 -18.66 -19.24 1.18
N ASP A 318 -18.44 -19.36 2.49
CA ASP A 318 -19.43 -19.06 3.53
C ASP A 318 -19.08 -17.77 4.28
N ARG A 319 -18.64 -16.76 3.53
CA ARG A 319 -18.74 -15.36 3.97
C ARG A 319 -20.21 -15.10 4.33
N PRO A 320 -20.50 -14.64 5.57
CA PRO A 320 -21.86 -14.54 6.07
C PRO A 320 -22.71 -13.51 5.30
N PHE A 321 -22.07 -12.60 4.57
CA PHE A 321 -22.71 -11.60 3.74
C PHE A 321 -22.35 -11.82 2.27
N ASP A 322 -23.35 -11.67 1.41
CA ASP A 322 -23.14 -11.67 -0.04
C ASP A 322 -22.55 -10.33 -0.48
N VAL A 323 -22.99 -9.22 0.14
CA VAL A 323 -22.52 -7.88 -0.21
C VAL A 323 -22.32 -6.94 0.97
N PHE A 324 -21.26 -6.12 0.88
CA PHE A 324 -21.08 -4.92 1.69
C PHE A 324 -21.66 -3.70 0.96
N LEU A 325 -22.45 -2.88 1.65
CA LEU A 325 -23.11 -1.71 1.06
C LEU A 325 -22.41 -0.39 1.46
N SER A 326 -21.38 -0.01 0.70
CA SER A 326 -20.60 1.22 0.95
C SER A 326 -21.34 2.45 0.41
N HIS A 327 -21.51 3.47 1.24
CA HIS A 327 -22.26 4.68 0.87
C HIS A 327 -21.86 5.88 1.73
N ALA A 328 -22.11 7.08 1.22
CA ALA A 328 -22.04 8.29 2.02
C ALA A 328 -23.37 8.46 2.76
N TRP A 329 -23.36 8.94 4.00
CA TRP A 329 -24.61 9.16 4.73
C TRP A 329 -25.49 10.26 4.09
N GLY A 330 -24.85 11.22 3.42
CA GLY A 330 -25.51 12.35 2.76
C GLY A 330 -26.03 13.40 3.73
N LYS A 331 -26.49 14.54 3.21
CA LYS A 331 -27.04 15.63 4.02
C LYS A 331 -28.32 15.17 4.72
N GLY A 332 -28.36 15.19 6.05
CA GLY A 332 -29.55 14.78 6.81
C GLY A 332 -29.91 13.29 6.71
N ASN A 333 -28.93 12.42 6.43
CA ASN A 333 -29.08 10.97 6.33
C ASN A 333 -29.92 10.48 5.13
N GLU A 334 -30.04 11.28 4.07
CA GLU A 334 -30.88 10.95 2.92
C GLU A 334 -30.38 9.71 2.17
N THR A 335 -29.10 9.70 1.79
CA THR A 335 -28.49 8.59 1.03
C THR A 335 -28.53 7.29 1.84
N HIS A 336 -28.22 7.36 3.13
CA HIS A 336 -28.32 6.21 4.02
C HIS A 336 -29.75 5.63 4.09
N ARG A 337 -30.79 6.47 4.15
CA ARG A 337 -32.19 5.97 4.12
C ARG A 337 -32.51 5.25 2.81
N LYS A 338 -32.03 5.77 1.68
CA LYS A 338 -32.19 5.13 0.36
C LYS A 338 -31.48 3.78 0.33
N VAL A 339 -30.21 3.73 0.76
CA VAL A 339 -29.42 2.48 0.81
C VAL A 339 -30.04 1.46 1.76
N LYS A 340 -30.56 1.89 2.91
CA LYS A 340 -31.30 1.01 3.83
C LYS A 340 -32.56 0.42 3.20
N ALA A 341 -33.30 1.20 2.42
CA ALA A 341 -34.47 0.69 1.68
C ALA A 341 -34.04 -0.33 0.62
N VAL A 342 -32.93 -0.09 -0.08
CA VAL A 342 -32.35 -1.03 -1.04
C VAL A 342 -31.89 -2.31 -0.35
N ALA A 343 -31.22 -2.21 0.81
CA ALA A 343 -30.79 -3.35 1.61
C ALA A 343 -31.98 -4.25 1.99
N ASN A 344 -33.07 -3.66 2.50
CA ASN A 344 -34.30 -4.42 2.81
C ASN A 344 -34.88 -5.11 1.56
N ALA A 345 -34.81 -4.46 0.39
CA ALA A 345 -35.32 -5.02 -0.87
C ALA A 345 -34.43 -6.14 -1.42
N LEU A 346 -33.11 -6.08 -1.17
CA LEU A 346 -32.13 -7.14 -1.47
C LEU A 346 -32.30 -8.34 -0.54
N GLU A 347 -32.46 -8.10 0.77
CA GLU A 347 -32.74 -9.15 1.76
C GLU A 347 -34.04 -9.90 1.45
N GLY A 348 -35.09 -9.18 1.01
CA GLY A 348 -36.34 -9.77 0.53
C GLY A 348 -36.18 -10.66 -0.71
N ARG A 349 -35.06 -10.53 -1.44
CA ARG A 349 -34.68 -11.36 -2.59
C ARG A 349 -33.61 -12.42 -2.24
N GLY A 350 -33.29 -12.58 -0.96
CA GLY A 350 -32.37 -13.61 -0.47
C GLY A 350 -30.89 -13.21 -0.48
N ILE A 351 -30.56 -11.95 -0.78
CA ILE A 351 -29.17 -11.44 -0.72
C ILE A 351 -28.87 -10.98 0.72
N LYS A 352 -27.84 -11.53 1.33
CA LYS A 352 -27.40 -11.13 2.68
C LYS A 352 -26.54 -9.88 2.61
N CYS A 353 -26.98 -8.78 3.22
CA CYS A 353 -26.29 -7.50 3.17
C CYS A 353 -25.59 -7.15 4.49
N TRP A 354 -24.42 -6.52 4.40
CA TRP A 354 -23.81 -5.80 5.52
C TRP A 354 -24.01 -4.29 5.34
N LEU A 355 -24.54 -3.60 6.36
CA LEU A 355 -24.83 -2.16 6.32
C LEU A 355 -24.45 -1.47 7.65
N ASP A 356 -23.81 -0.30 7.52
CA ASP A 356 -23.59 0.67 8.60
C ASP A 356 -24.93 1.02 9.27
N GLY A 357 -25.01 0.96 10.60
CA GLY A 357 -26.22 1.26 11.39
C GLY A 357 -26.98 0.04 11.93
N SER A 358 -26.89 -1.13 11.29
CA SER A 358 -27.44 -2.40 11.79
C SER A 358 -26.37 -3.25 12.49
N ASN A 359 -25.12 -3.16 12.01
CA ASN A 359 -24.05 -4.13 12.31
C ASN A 359 -22.80 -3.49 12.94
N ILE A 360 -22.91 -2.25 13.44
CA ILE A 360 -21.77 -1.51 14.01
C ILE A 360 -21.57 -1.85 15.50
N GLY A 361 -20.36 -2.27 15.84
CA GLY A 361 -19.88 -2.41 17.22
C GLY A 361 -19.32 -1.09 17.78
N LEU A 362 -18.66 -1.16 18.94
CA LEU A 362 -18.10 0.01 19.63
C LEU A 362 -16.97 0.73 18.86
N ASP A 363 -16.33 0.03 17.92
CA ASP A 363 -15.30 0.58 17.03
C ASP A 363 -15.82 0.57 15.58
N VAL A 364 -16.13 1.76 15.08
CA VAL A 364 -16.77 1.97 13.77
C VAL A 364 -15.83 1.54 12.64
N LEU A 365 -14.54 1.89 12.70
CA LEU A 365 -13.57 1.56 11.65
C LEU A 365 -13.32 0.06 11.58
N LYS A 366 -13.19 -0.59 12.73
CA LYS A 366 -13.04 -2.04 12.79
C LYS A 366 -14.28 -2.76 12.25
N SER A 367 -15.48 -2.33 12.66
CA SER A 367 -16.72 -2.96 12.22
C SER A 367 -16.89 -2.89 10.70
N MET A 368 -16.49 -1.77 10.08
CA MET A 368 -16.53 -1.59 8.63
C MET A 368 -15.49 -2.47 7.91
N ALA A 369 -14.25 -2.54 8.42
CA ALA A 369 -13.23 -3.43 7.87
C ALA A 369 -13.66 -4.91 7.94
N ASP A 370 -14.11 -5.35 9.11
CA ASP A 370 -14.64 -6.70 9.33
C ASP A 370 -15.83 -6.99 8.40
N GLY A 371 -16.71 -6.00 8.19
CA GLY A 371 -17.85 -6.12 7.27
C GLY A 371 -17.43 -6.29 5.81
N ILE A 372 -16.40 -5.57 5.37
CA ILE A 372 -15.83 -5.71 4.02
C ILE A 372 -15.22 -7.10 3.86
N ASP A 373 -14.43 -7.56 4.83
CA ASP A 373 -13.74 -8.86 4.75
C ASP A 373 -14.73 -10.04 4.77
N GLN A 374 -15.84 -9.89 5.50
CA GLN A 374 -16.90 -10.90 5.63
C GLN A 374 -17.94 -10.85 4.50
N SER A 375 -17.77 -9.98 3.49
CA SER A 375 -18.69 -9.87 2.35
C SER A 375 -18.07 -10.46 1.08
N LYS A 376 -18.84 -11.15 0.24
CA LYS A 376 -18.32 -11.74 -1.02
C LYS A 376 -18.04 -10.70 -2.10
N ALA A 377 -18.83 -9.64 -2.15
CA ALA A 377 -18.65 -8.51 -3.05
C ALA A 377 -18.93 -7.18 -2.33
N VAL A 378 -18.57 -6.06 -2.96
CA VAL A 378 -18.82 -4.71 -2.42
C VAL A 378 -19.64 -3.89 -3.40
N VAL A 379 -20.81 -3.41 -2.97
CA VAL A 379 -21.62 -2.46 -3.73
C VAL A 379 -21.28 -1.05 -3.25
N VAL A 380 -20.85 -0.20 -4.19
CA VAL A 380 -20.47 1.19 -3.93
C VAL A 380 -21.58 2.10 -4.44
N PHE A 381 -22.35 2.71 -3.54
CA PHE A 381 -23.41 3.64 -3.90
C PHE A 381 -22.84 5.02 -4.27
N VAL A 382 -22.77 5.26 -5.57
CA VAL A 382 -22.10 6.42 -6.17
C VAL A 382 -23.02 7.64 -6.12
N THR A 383 -22.53 8.66 -5.43
CA THR A 383 -23.09 10.02 -5.33
C THR A 383 -21.94 11.01 -5.47
N GLN A 384 -22.22 12.27 -5.80
CA GLN A 384 -21.18 13.30 -5.87
C GLN A 384 -20.46 13.42 -4.52
N THR A 385 -21.22 13.34 -3.41
CA THR A 385 -20.65 13.35 -2.06
C THR A 385 -19.72 12.16 -1.82
N TYR A 386 -20.10 10.95 -2.23
CA TYR A 386 -19.23 9.78 -2.08
C TYR A 386 -17.94 9.92 -2.90
N MET A 387 -18.06 10.34 -4.16
CA MET A 387 -16.91 10.56 -5.03
C MET A 387 -15.99 11.64 -4.47
N ASP A 388 -16.54 12.76 -3.99
CA ASP A 388 -15.78 13.83 -3.35
C ASP A 388 -15.09 13.30 -2.10
N ASN A 389 -15.79 12.53 -1.26
CA ASN A 389 -15.23 11.92 -0.04
C ASN A 389 -14.05 10.99 -0.35
N VAL A 390 -14.16 10.15 -1.38
CA VAL A 390 -13.05 9.29 -1.83
C VAL A 390 -11.89 10.14 -2.35
N ASN A 391 -12.19 11.22 -3.08
CA ASN A 391 -11.20 12.12 -3.67
C ASN A 391 -10.58 13.13 -2.68
N LYS A 392 -11.15 13.32 -1.49
CA LYS A 392 -10.60 14.21 -0.45
C LYS A 392 -9.17 13.84 -0.09
N GLU A 393 -8.41 14.86 0.33
CA GLU A 393 -7.05 14.72 0.83
C GLU A 393 -6.96 13.75 2.03
N ARG A 394 -5.84 13.05 2.18
CA ARG A 394 -5.62 12.02 3.22
C ARG A 394 -5.70 12.54 4.66
N THR A 395 -5.59 13.85 4.86
CA THR A 395 -5.62 14.52 6.17
C THR A 395 -7.03 14.56 6.77
N ILE A 396 -8.07 14.34 5.96
CA ILE A 396 -9.46 14.30 6.39
C ILE A 396 -9.87 12.84 6.53
N ARG A 397 -10.09 12.38 7.77
CA ARG A 397 -10.63 11.03 8.03
C ARG A 397 -12.04 10.95 7.45
N ASP A 398 -12.19 10.21 6.37
CA ASP A 398 -13.47 9.92 5.72
C ASP A 398 -13.64 8.42 5.58
N ASN A 399 -14.75 7.91 6.10
CA ASN A 399 -15.05 6.47 6.10
C ASN A 399 -15.22 5.96 4.67
N CYS A 400 -15.85 6.74 3.77
CA CYS A 400 -16.06 6.34 2.39
C CYS A 400 -14.74 6.09 1.65
N ARG A 401 -13.75 6.96 1.87
CA ARG A 401 -12.40 6.78 1.31
C ARG A 401 -11.75 5.51 1.84
N THR A 402 -11.85 5.29 3.15
CA THR A 402 -11.23 4.14 3.83
C THR A 402 -11.85 2.83 3.34
N GLU A 403 -13.18 2.75 3.29
CA GLU A 403 -13.94 1.61 2.76
C GLU A 403 -13.59 1.32 1.30
N PHE A 404 -13.56 2.35 0.45
CA PHE A 404 -13.28 2.20 -0.97
C PHE A 404 -11.89 1.59 -1.23
N TYR A 405 -10.86 2.08 -0.55
CA TYR A 405 -9.51 1.54 -0.68
C TYR A 405 -9.38 0.14 -0.08
N HIS A 406 -10.02 -0.11 1.07
CA HIS A 406 -10.01 -1.43 1.68
C HIS A 406 -10.69 -2.45 0.75
N ALA A 407 -11.85 -2.12 0.19
CA ALA A 407 -12.57 -2.95 -0.77
C ALA A 407 -11.75 -3.24 -2.04
N LEU A 408 -11.09 -2.23 -2.60
CA LEU A 408 -10.22 -2.40 -3.77
C LEU A 408 -9.07 -3.37 -3.49
N HIS A 409 -8.52 -3.34 -2.28
CA HIS A 409 -7.40 -4.20 -1.89
C HIS A 409 -7.82 -5.63 -1.55
N THR A 410 -8.95 -5.78 -0.85
CA THR A 410 -9.46 -7.08 -0.41
C THR A 410 -10.14 -7.84 -1.53
N HIS A 411 -10.97 -7.17 -2.34
CA HIS A 411 -11.81 -7.83 -3.35
C HIS A 411 -11.34 -7.57 -4.78
N GLY A 412 -10.58 -6.51 -5.02
CA GLY A 412 -10.24 -6.06 -6.36
C GLY A 412 -11.44 -5.44 -7.11
N PRO A 413 -11.19 -4.66 -8.17
CA PRO A 413 -12.24 -3.95 -8.89
C PRO A 413 -13.27 -4.87 -9.57
N ALA A 414 -12.90 -6.11 -9.90
CA ALA A 414 -13.80 -7.09 -10.54
C ALA A 414 -14.93 -7.57 -9.61
N ASN A 415 -14.75 -7.47 -8.28
CA ASN A 415 -15.72 -7.88 -7.27
C ASN A 415 -16.39 -6.69 -6.59
N MET A 416 -16.27 -5.50 -7.20
CA MET A 416 -16.90 -4.27 -6.75
C MET A 416 -17.92 -3.81 -7.79
N ILE A 417 -19.10 -3.40 -7.32
CA ILE A 417 -20.23 -3.02 -8.17
C ILE A 417 -20.56 -1.55 -7.90
N PRO A 418 -20.25 -0.63 -8.83
CA PRO A 418 -20.71 0.75 -8.72
C PRO A 418 -22.23 0.82 -8.94
N CYS A 419 -22.95 1.43 -8.01
CA CYS A 419 -24.39 1.61 -8.04
C CYS A 419 -24.73 3.12 -8.02
N VAL A 420 -25.08 3.68 -9.17
CA VAL A 420 -25.23 5.13 -9.36
C VAL A 420 -26.59 5.60 -8.85
N LEU A 421 -26.58 6.44 -7.81
CA LEU A 421 -27.80 7.02 -7.22
C LEU A 421 -28.12 8.43 -7.73
N GLU A 422 -27.20 9.05 -8.48
CA GLU A 422 -27.35 10.43 -8.96
C GLU A 422 -27.30 10.51 -10.49
N PRO A 423 -28.26 11.19 -11.15
CA PRO A 423 -28.34 11.25 -12.62
C PRO A 423 -27.10 11.85 -13.29
N GLY A 424 -26.36 12.73 -12.60
CA GLY A 424 -25.15 13.37 -13.14
C GLY A 424 -23.92 12.46 -13.19
N LEU A 425 -24.01 11.24 -12.66
CA LEU A 425 -22.91 10.28 -12.54
C LEU A 425 -23.18 8.99 -13.34
N ASP A 426 -24.14 9.01 -14.26
CA ASP A 426 -24.56 7.87 -15.09
C ASP A 426 -23.61 7.55 -16.26
N SER A 427 -22.47 8.24 -16.32
CA SER A 427 -21.37 8.00 -17.25
C SER A 427 -20.06 7.92 -16.48
N THR A 428 -19.29 6.85 -16.67
CA THR A 428 -17.97 6.65 -16.04
C THR A 428 -17.00 7.79 -16.35
N HIS A 429 -17.13 8.45 -17.50
CA HIS A 429 -16.36 9.65 -17.86
C HIS A 429 -16.61 10.89 -16.98
N SER A 430 -17.73 10.92 -16.25
CA SER A 430 -18.02 11.99 -15.29
C SER A 430 -17.28 11.79 -13.96
N TRP A 431 -16.74 10.59 -13.73
CA TRP A 431 -16.03 10.27 -12.51
C TRP A 431 -14.61 10.81 -12.59
N THR A 432 -14.11 11.35 -11.48
CA THR A 432 -12.80 12.00 -11.45
C THR A 432 -11.92 11.46 -10.32
N GLY A 433 -10.63 11.76 -10.41
CA GLY A 433 -9.67 11.53 -9.32
C GLY A 433 -9.41 10.06 -9.00
N VAL A 434 -9.10 9.82 -7.73
CA VAL A 434 -8.84 8.48 -7.17
C VAL A 434 -10.02 7.55 -7.37
N PHE A 435 -11.24 8.08 -7.22
CA PHE A 435 -12.45 7.29 -7.38
C PHE A 435 -12.55 6.69 -8.78
N HIS A 436 -12.30 7.47 -9.84
CA HIS A 436 -12.25 6.97 -11.21
C HIS A 436 -11.09 5.98 -11.43
N ALA A 437 -9.89 6.32 -10.96
CA ALA A 437 -8.69 5.49 -11.14
C ALA A 437 -8.78 4.11 -10.44
N GLY A 438 -9.63 3.96 -9.42
CA GLY A 438 -9.84 2.70 -8.71
C GLY A 438 -10.51 1.61 -9.56
N TRP A 439 -11.23 2.00 -10.60
CA TRP A 439 -11.94 1.05 -11.48
C TRP A 439 -11.04 0.63 -12.65
N SER A 440 -10.87 -0.68 -12.86
CA SER A 440 -10.12 -1.20 -14.00
C SER A 440 -11.02 -1.32 -15.23
N GLY A 441 -10.74 -0.53 -16.29
CA GLY A 441 -11.51 -0.55 -17.53
C GLY A 441 -12.89 0.10 -17.38
N GLU A 442 -13.89 -0.42 -18.09
CA GLU A 442 -15.29 0.01 -17.97
C GLU A 442 -16.03 -0.93 -17.01
N PRO A 443 -16.24 -0.54 -15.73
CA PRO A 443 -16.94 -1.38 -14.77
C PRO A 443 -18.40 -1.55 -15.17
N LEU A 444 -18.96 -2.74 -14.91
CA LEU A 444 -20.40 -2.95 -14.98
C LEU A 444 -21.05 -2.17 -13.83
N PHE A 445 -21.54 -0.96 -14.11
CA PHE A 445 -22.28 -0.17 -13.12
C PHE A 445 -23.79 -0.40 -13.24
N VAL A 446 -24.47 -0.31 -12.11
CA VAL A 446 -25.94 -0.39 -12.02
C VAL A 446 -26.50 1.01 -11.83
N ARG A 447 -27.49 1.37 -12.63
CA ARG A 447 -28.17 2.66 -12.50
C ARG A 447 -29.36 2.52 -11.54
N MET A 448 -29.36 3.29 -10.46
CA MET A 448 -30.34 3.18 -9.38
C MET A 448 -30.86 4.57 -8.97
N LEU A 449 -31.48 5.29 -9.92
CA LEU A 449 -31.92 6.67 -9.71
C LEU A 449 -33.17 6.78 -8.85
N ASN A 450 -34.03 5.75 -8.88
CA ASN A 450 -35.27 5.66 -8.12
C ASN A 450 -35.10 4.80 -6.85
N GLY A 451 -33.91 4.23 -6.63
CA GLY A 451 -33.61 3.44 -5.43
C GLY A 451 -34.52 2.22 -5.29
N ALA A 452 -34.99 1.97 -4.06
CA ALA A 452 -35.87 0.85 -3.77
C ALA A 452 -37.31 1.02 -4.29
N GLU A 453 -37.68 2.19 -4.82
CA GLU A 453 -39.02 2.43 -5.37
C GLU A 453 -39.23 1.78 -6.74
N SER A 454 -38.13 1.48 -7.44
CA SER A 454 -38.15 0.78 -8.72
C SER A 454 -37.73 -0.68 -8.56
N SER A 455 -38.69 -1.60 -8.70
CA SER A 455 -38.38 -3.05 -8.65
C SER A 455 -37.34 -3.43 -9.68
N SER A 456 -37.41 -2.87 -10.90
CA SER A 456 -36.48 -3.23 -11.97
C SER A 456 -35.04 -2.80 -11.66
N GLU A 457 -34.82 -1.64 -11.01
CA GLU A 457 -33.47 -1.20 -10.62
C GLU A 457 -32.88 -2.11 -9.52
N VAL A 458 -33.71 -2.59 -8.59
CA VAL A 458 -33.30 -3.58 -7.58
C VAL A 458 -33.00 -4.92 -8.23
N ASP A 459 -33.81 -5.35 -9.20
CA ASP A 459 -33.60 -6.60 -9.94
C ASP A 459 -32.30 -6.56 -10.77
N ASP A 460 -31.98 -5.41 -11.38
CA ASP A 460 -30.69 -5.18 -12.07
C ASP A 460 -29.50 -5.28 -11.11
N LEU A 461 -29.63 -4.73 -9.90
CA LEU A 461 -28.60 -4.86 -8.86
C LEU A 461 -28.43 -6.31 -8.41
N VAL A 462 -29.53 -7.04 -8.19
CA VAL A 462 -29.47 -8.47 -7.84
C VAL A 462 -28.77 -9.26 -8.94
N TRP A 463 -29.09 -8.99 -10.21
CA TRP A 463 -28.43 -9.65 -11.33
C TRP A 463 -26.92 -9.36 -11.35
N ALA A 464 -26.51 -8.11 -11.13
CA ALA A 464 -25.10 -7.74 -11.09
C ALA A 464 -24.36 -8.42 -9.92
N ILE A 465 -24.98 -8.48 -8.74
CA ILE A 465 -24.44 -9.19 -7.57
C ILE A 465 -24.27 -10.67 -7.90
N GLN A 466 -25.31 -11.33 -8.39
CA GLN A 466 -25.26 -12.76 -8.68
C GLN A 466 -24.19 -13.10 -9.71
N LYS A 467 -24.03 -12.26 -10.74
CA LYS A 467 -22.98 -12.43 -11.76
C LYS A 467 -21.58 -12.40 -11.15
N VAL A 468 -21.33 -11.51 -10.19
CA VAL A 468 -20.05 -11.46 -9.46
C VAL A 468 -19.87 -12.73 -8.63
N LEU A 469 -20.88 -13.14 -7.88
CA LEU A 469 -20.82 -14.35 -7.04
C LEU A 469 -20.59 -15.62 -7.87
N ASP A 470 -21.32 -15.79 -8.97
CA ASP A 470 -21.17 -16.93 -9.88
C ASP A 470 -19.76 -17.00 -10.47
N SER A 471 -19.19 -15.85 -10.85
CA SER A 471 -17.82 -15.78 -11.38
C SER A 471 -16.76 -16.19 -10.37
N GLN A 472 -17.00 -15.96 -9.08
CA GLN A 472 -16.13 -16.41 -7.99
C GLN A 472 -16.24 -17.92 -7.78
N GLU A 473 -17.45 -18.48 -7.86
CA GLU A 473 -17.66 -19.94 -7.76
C GLU A 473 -17.02 -20.70 -8.92
N ASP A 474 -17.11 -20.18 -10.15
CA ASP A 474 -16.49 -20.79 -11.33
C ASP A 474 -14.97 -20.72 -11.27
N ALA A 475 -14.40 -19.60 -10.78
CA ALA A 475 -12.97 -19.47 -10.55
C ALA A 475 -12.45 -20.46 -9.49
N ALA A 476 -13.21 -20.65 -8.39
CA ALA A 476 -12.88 -21.59 -7.32
C ALA A 476 -13.00 -23.07 -7.72
N ARG A 477 -13.81 -23.40 -8.74
CA ARG A 477 -13.92 -24.77 -9.29
C ARG A 477 -12.82 -25.12 -10.29
N CYS A 478 -12.14 -24.11 -10.85
CA CYS A 478 -11.08 -24.28 -11.85
C CYS A 478 -9.66 -24.18 -11.28
N SER A 479 -9.52 -23.77 -10.01
CA SER A 479 -8.29 -23.81 -9.20
C SER A 479 -8.17 -25.12 -8.44
#